data_AF-A0A1V1NX72-F1
#
_entry.id   AF-A0A1V1NX72-F1
#
_cell.length_a   1.000
_cell.length_b   1.000
_cell.length_c   1.000
_cell.angle_alpha   90.00
_cell.angle_beta   90.00
_cell.angle_gamma   90.00
#
_symmetry.space_group_name_H-M   'P 1'
#
loop_
_entity.id
_entity.type
_entity.pdbx_description
1 polymer ?
#
loop_
_entity_poly.entity_id
_entity_poly.type
_entity_poly.pdbx_seq_one_letter_code
_entity_poly.pdbx_strand_id
1 'polypeptide(L)'
;MVNLYDGYIFSPYIQKRMYNPTLVMYLLKQLEELDGQLPESLIDFNLIPDRGRLEYIAGLPGGKDLIMELNQNNRIEISKITPRFGLTDMIEKSVKTREFMGSYLYFMGMLTIEKKLLSGNMGLTIPNPVTQNLYIDGLARWIIADPLERDMGFDAANQFKQQGKIAPLRKYIENRVFPTFHWRDKRWVNELTIKTIFMCLMMDETNFLMISERQSRSGYADLAMIVRPDRRHFHLKNVLIEFKFIKNKKFEN
;
A
#
# COMPACT_ATOMS: atom_id res chain seq x y z
N MET A 1 7.54 -15.31 7.59
CA MET A 1 8.47 -14.15 7.48
C MET A 1 8.67 -13.71 6.04
N VAL A 2 9.09 -14.62 5.14
CA VAL A 2 9.20 -14.35 3.69
C VAL A 2 7.84 -13.93 3.11
N ASN A 3 7.81 -12.90 2.26
CA ASN A 3 6.64 -12.24 1.65
C ASN A 3 5.78 -11.40 2.61
N LEU A 4 6.16 -11.24 3.87
CA LEU A 4 5.37 -10.50 4.88
C LEU A 4 6.17 -9.35 5.49
N TYR A 5 7.39 -9.65 5.92
CA TYR A 5 8.22 -8.67 6.61
C TYR A 5 9.34 -8.12 5.74
N ASP A 6 9.64 -8.78 4.60
CA ASP A 6 10.58 -8.50 3.49
C ASP A 6 11.73 -7.49 3.69
N GLY A 7 12.17 -7.31 4.93
CA GLY A 7 13.25 -6.48 5.42
C GLY A 7 13.31 -5.04 4.90
N TYR A 8 14.37 -4.37 5.35
CA TYR A 8 14.73 -3.00 5.04
C TYR A 8 16.18 -2.95 4.56
N ILE A 9 16.49 -1.97 3.74
CA ILE A 9 17.81 -1.58 3.28
C ILE A 9 17.97 -0.10 3.58
N PHE A 10 18.80 0.22 4.57
CA PHE A 10 19.06 1.60 4.97
C PHE A 10 20.40 2.14 4.44
N SER A 11 21.23 1.29 3.83
CA SER A 11 22.52 1.69 3.27
C SER A 11 22.58 1.37 1.78
N PRO A 12 23.02 2.32 0.93
CA PRO A 12 23.18 2.07 -0.51
C PRO A 12 24.29 1.05 -0.82
N TYR A 13 25.13 0.73 0.16
CA TYR A 13 26.25 -0.22 0.03
C TYR A 13 25.88 -1.64 0.45
N ILE A 14 24.68 -1.85 1.01
CA ILE A 14 24.22 -3.14 1.51
C ILE A 14 23.12 -3.67 0.60
N GLN A 15 23.28 -4.89 0.10
CA GLN A 15 22.24 -5.56 -0.69
C GLN A 15 21.34 -6.46 0.16
N LYS A 16 21.83 -6.91 1.32
CA LYS A 16 21.09 -7.81 2.20
C LYS A 16 20.01 -7.04 2.96
N ARG A 17 18.75 -7.43 2.78
CA ARG A 17 17.63 -6.89 3.55
C ARG A 17 17.75 -7.29 5.03
N MET A 18 17.50 -6.35 5.92
CA MET A 18 17.48 -6.55 7.37
C MET A 18 16.04 -6.55 7.88
N TYR A 19 15.67 -7.57 8.65
CA TYR A 19 14.36 -7.57 9.31
C TYR A 19 14.36 -6.59 10.48
N ASN A 20 13.18 -6.03 10.78
CA ASN A 20 12.98 -5.28 12.02
C ASN A 20 13.04 -6.29 13.20
N PRO A 21 14.08 -6.22 14.06
CA PRO A 21 14.26 -7.21 15.12
C PRO A 21 13.12 -7.17 16.14
N THR A 22 12.55 -6.00 16.44
CA THR A 22 11.43 -5.88 17.37
C THR A 22 10.21 -6.63 16.86
N LEU A 23 9.84 -6.44 15.59
CA LEU A 23 8.69 -7.13 15.00
C LEU A 23 8.91 -8.64 14.92
N VAL A 24 10.13 -9.08 14.59
CA VAL A 24 10.46 -10.51 14.53
C VAL A 24 10.41 -11.14 15.91
N MET A 25 11.05 -10.54 16.92
CA MET A 25 11.07 -11.07 18.28
C MET A 25 9.67 -11.07 18.90
N TYR A 26 8.87 -10.04 18.62
CA TYR A 26 7.48 -9.97 19.08
C TYR A 26 6.63 -11.10 18.46
N LEU A 27 6.74 -11.33 17.15
CA LEU A 27 6.05 -12.43 16.48
C LEU A 27 6.48 -13.79 17.06
N LEU A 28 7.78 -13.99 17.31
CA LEU A 28 8.27 -15.23 17.92
C LEU A 28 7.70 -15.45 19.32
N LYS A 29 7.58 -14.39 20.12
CA LYS A 29 6.94 -14.45 21.43
C LYS A 29 5.46 -14.82 21.34
N GLN A 30 4.72 -14.23 20.40
CA GLN A 30 3.31 -14.60 20.19
C GLN A 30 3.16 -16.06 19.75
N LEU A 31 4.04 -16.54 18.88
CA LEU A 31 4.04 -17.95 18.48
C LEU A 31 4.29 -18.88 19.67
N GLU A 32 5.18 -18.51 20.58
CA GLU A 32 5.41 -19.27 21.83
C GLU A 32 4.16 -19.27 22.72
N GLU A 33 3.55 -18.11 22.95
CA GLU A 33 2.36 -17.96 23.81
C GLU A 33 1.09 -18.62 23.23
N LEU A 34 1.04 -18.81 21.90
CA LEU A 34 -0.09 -19.39 21.16
C LEU A 34 0.14 -20.85 20.73
N ASP A 35 1.09 -21.56 21.36
CA ASP A 35 1.39 -22.97 21.05
C ASP A 35 1.70 -23.21 19.56
N GLY A 36 2.46 -22.29 18.95
CA GLY A 36 2.86 -22.33 17.55
C GLY A 36 1.81 -21.82 16.57
N GLN A 37 0.65 -21.35 17.03
CA GLN A 37 -0.38 -20.77 16.16
C GLN A 37 -0.05 -19.31 15.80
N LEU A 38 -0.37 -18.93 14.55
CA LEU A 38 -0.21 -17.54 14.12
C LEU A 38 -1.22 -16.63 14.84
N PRO A 39 -0.82 -15.40 15.22
CA PRO A 39 -1.74 -14.43 15.78
C PRO A 39 -2.82 -14.05 14.75
N GLU A 40 -3.98 -13.64 15.27
CA GLU A 40 -5.10 -13.19 14.43
C GLU A 40 -4.70 -12.05 13.49
N SER A 41 -3.90 -11.10 13.97
CA SER A 41 -3.23 -10.09 13.14
C SER A 41 -1.74 -10.38 13.09
N LEU A 42 -1.18 -10.42 11.88
CA LEU A 42 0.28 -10.49 11.67
C LEU A 42 0.96 -9.12 11.83
N ILE A 43 0.16 -8.08 12.08
CA ILE A 43 0.50 -6.66 12.14
C ILE A 43 0.16 -6.18 13.54
N ASP A 44 1.16 -5.74 14.29
CA ASP A 44 0.93 -5.01 15.53
C ASP A 44 1.03 -3.51 15.25
N PHE A 45 -0.12 -2.85 15.22
CA PHE A 45 -0.24 -1.41 14.97
C PHE A 45 0.53 -0.55 15.99
N ASN A 46 0.82 -1.07 17.20
CA ASN A 46 1.61 -0.35 18.20
C ASN A 46 3.11 -0.34 17.89
N LEU A 47 3.59 -1.29 17.09
CA LEU A 47 5.02 -1.44 16.75
C LEU A 47 5.36 -0.84 15.38
N ILE A 48 4.38 -0.28 14.70
CA ILE A 48 4.46 0.19 13.32
C ILE A 48 4.42 1.72 13.30
N PRO A 49 5.03 2.38 12.29
CA PRO A 49 4.92 3.82 12.15
C PRO A 49 3.46 4.28 12.13
N ASP A 50 3.14 5.19 13.05
CA ASP A 50 1.84 5.84 13.16
C ASP A 50 1.34 6.45 11.84
N ARG A 51 0.05 6.24 11.61
CA ARG A 51 -0.72 6.72 10.46
C ARG A 51 -0.68 8.25 10.32
N GLY A 52 -0.60 8.99 11.43
CA GLY A 52 -0.52 10.46 11.42
C GLY A 52 0.64 11.00 10.57
N ARG A 53 1.68 10.19 10.35
CA ARG A 53 2.80 10.52 9.45
C ARG A 53 2.37 10.62 7.98
N LEU A 54 1.53 9.71 7.51
CA LEU A 54 1.00 9.76 6.15
C LEU A 54 0.01 10.91 5.98
N GLU A 55 -0.81 11.17 7.00
CA GLU A 55 -1.74 12.30 7.00
C GLU A 55 -1.00 13.64 6.98
N TYR A 56 0.09 13.77 7.73
CA TYR A 56 0.98 14.92 7.66
C TYR A 56 1.53 15.12 6.24
N ILE A 57 2.09 14.07 5.61
CA ILE A 57 2.59 14.16 4.23
C ILE A 57 1.49 14.53 3.26
N ALA A 58 0.29 13.97 3.41
CA ALA A 58 -0.87 14.27 2.56
C ALA A 58 -1.30 15.73 2.59
N GLY A 59 -1.12 16.39 3.73
CA GLY A 59 -1.42 17.80 3.91
C GLY A 59 -0.41 18.73 3.22
N LEU A 60 0.75 18.20 2.80
CA LEU A 60 1.77 18.99 2.09
C LEU A 60 1.44 19.13 0.60
N PRO A 61 1.90 20.22 -0.05
CA PRO A 61 1.76 20.39 -1.49
C PRO A 61 2.34 19.20 -2.27
N GLY A 62 1.51 18.54 -3.09
CA GLY A 62 1.90 17.36 -3.86
C GLY A 62 2.05 16.06 -3.06
N GLY A 63 1.75 16.06 -1.75
CA GLY A 63 1.91 14.89 -0.89
C GLY A 63 0.93 13.75 -1.21
N LYS A 64 -0.32 14.07 -1.53
CA LYS A 64 -1.30 13.07 -2.01
C LYS A 64 -0.85 12.39 -3.30
N ASP A 65 -0.30 13.18 -4.24
CA ASP A 65 0.23 12.66 -5.50
C ASP A 65 1.43 11.73 -5.24
N LEU A 66 2.33 12.10 -4.33
CA LEU A 66 3.47 11.26 -3.92
C LEU A 66 3.03 9.94 -3.29
N ILE A 67 2.03 9.98 -2.39
CA ILE A 67 1.52 8.77 -1.72
C ILE A 67 0.79 7.86 -2.71
N MET A 68 0.02 8.45 -3.63
CA MET A 68 -0.61 7.71 -4.73
C MET A 68 0.46 7.06 -5.62
N GLU A 69 1.50 7.80 -6.01
CA GLU A 69 2.62 7.28 -6.81
C GLU A 69 3.35 6.14 -6.11
N LEU A 70 3.61 6.27 -4.80
CA LEU A 70 4.21 5.21 -3.99
C LEU A 70 3.35 3.94 -3.99
N ASN A 71 2.04 4.07 -3.82
CA ASN A 71 1.15 2.91 -3.82
C ASN A 71 1.07 2.25 -5.21
N GLN A 72 1.10 3.06 -6.28
CA GLN A 72 0.95 2.61 -7.65
C GLN A 72 2.22 1.99 -8.25
N ASN A 73 3.35 2.67 -8.09
CA ASN A 73 4.62 2.29 -8.71
C ASN A 73 5.57 1.58 -7.74
N ASN A 74 5.19 1.48 -6.47
CA ASN A 74 6.01 0.99 -5.37
C ASN A 74 7.37 1.69 -5.23
N ARG A 75 7.54 2.88 -5.81
CA ARG A 75 8.81 3.61 -5.79
C ARG A 75 8.66 5.11 -5.99
N ILE A 76 9.59 5.85 -5.43
CA ILE A 76 9.85 7.26 -5.75
C ILE A 76 11.36 7.50 -5.88
N GLU A 77 11.72 8.47 -6.69
CA GLU A 77 13.09 8.96 -6.79
C GLU A 77 13.25 10.31 -6.08
N ILE A 78 14.35 10.44 -5.35
CA ILE A 78 14.82 11.69 -4.74
C ILE A 78 16.31 11.86 -5.03
N SER A 79 16.81 13.10 -5.14
CA SER A 79 18.24 13.30 -5.45
C SER A 79 19.14 12.96 -4.26
N LYS A 80 18.69 13.22 -3.02
CA LYS A 80 19.40 12.82 -1.80
C LYS A 80 18.47 12.62 -0.61
N ILE A 81 18.86 11.71 0.28
CA ILE A 81 18.24 11.56 1.61
C ILE A 81 18.77 12.68 2.50
N THR A 82 17.89 13.59 2.92
CA THR A 82 18.26 14.71 3.79
C THR A 82 17.96 14.37 5.24
N PRO A 83 18.96 14.36 6.15
CA PRO A 83 18.78 13.95 7.55
C PRO A 83 18.20 15.04 8.46
N ARG A 84 17.68 16.14 7.90
CA ARG A 84 17.24 17.31 8.66
C ARG A 84 15.72 17.40 8.70
N PHE A 85 15.16 17.15 9.89
CA PHE A 85 13.75 17.39 10.24
C PHE A 85 13.67 18.19 11.53
N GLY A 86 14.38 19.33 11.58
CA GLY A 86 14.23 20.24 12.72
C GLY A 86 12.80 20.76 12.80
N LEU A 87 12.36 21.19 13.99
CA LEU A 87 11.05 21.83 14.18
C LEU A 87 10.82 22.98 13.17
N THR A 88 11.86 23.76 12.90
CA THR A 88 11.84 24.84 11.89
C THR A 88 11.56 24.30 10.49
N ASP A 89 12.26 23.24 10.05
CA ASP A 89 12.01 22.57 8.76
C ASP A 89 10.60 21.94 8.70
N MET A 90 10.04 21.54 9.87
CA MET A 90 8.68 21.05 9.98
C MET A 90 7.62 22.15 9.83
N ILE A 91 7.95 23.40 10.09
CA ILE A 91 7.03 24.55 9.99
C ILE A 91 7.18 25.28 8.65
N GLU A 92 8.41 25.38 8.13
CA GLU A 92 8.70 26.13 6.91
C GLU A 92 8.12 25.48 5.66
N LYS A 93 7.23 26.21 4.97
CA LYS A 93 6.60 25.74 3.72
C LYS A 93 7.59 25.61 2.56
N SER A 94 8.65 26.41 2.53
CA SER A 94 9.68 26.44 1.49
C SER A 94 10.47 25.13 1.38
N VAL A 95 10.54 24.36 2.48
CA VAL A 95 11.32 23.11 2.57
C VAL A 95 10.47 21.87 2.24
N LYS A 96 9.15 22.03 2.01
CA LYS A 96 8.20 20.93 1.75
C LYS A 96 8.28 20.37 0.34
N THR A 97 9.49 20.03 -0.09
CA THR A 97 9.76 19.45 -1.41
C THR A 97 9.51 17.94 -1.40
N ARG A 98 9.51 17.34 -2.59
CA ARG A 98 9.51 15.88 -2.76
C ARG A 98 10.65 15.20 -2.00
N GLU A 99 11.83 15.82 -1.96
CA GLU A 99 12.99 15.29 -1.23
C GLU A 99 12.74 15.25 0.28
N PHE A 100 12.12 16.30 0.83
CA PHE A 100 11.73 16.31 2.24
C PHE A 100 10.74 15.19 2.55
N MET A 101 9.68 15.06 1.75
CA MET A 101 8.66 14.03 1.96
C MET A 101 9.23 12.61 1.88
N GLY A 102 10.03 12.33 0.85
CA GLY A 102 10.69 11.03 0.69
C GLY A 102 11.68 10.72 1.81
N SER A 103 12.49 11.71 2.20
CA SER A 103 13.44 11.55 3.31
C SER A 103 12.71 11.33 4.63
N TYR A 104 11.63 12.07 4.90
CA TYR A 104 10.82 11.94 6.12
C TYR A 104 10.26 10.52 6.26
N LEU A 105 9.61 10.03 5.22
CA LEU A 105 9.04 8.67 5.21
C LEU A 105 10.13 7.60 5.36
N TYR A 106 11.31 7.81 4.77
CA TYR A 106 12.46 6.92 4.96
C TYR A 106 12.92 6.87 6.44
N PHE A 107 13.14 8.02 7.08
CA PHE A 107 13.59 8.05 8.48
C PHE A 107 12.52 7.58 9.47
N MET A 108 11.24 7.70 9.11
CA MET A 108 10.14 7.12 9.89
C MET A 108 9.95 5.62 9.66
N GLY A 109 10.81 4.97 8.86
CA GLY A 109 10.71 3.54 8.57
C GLY A 109 9.53 3.16 7.66
N MET A 110 8.95 4.12 6.95
CA MET A 110 7.85 3.90 6.01
C MET A 110 8.34 3.68 4.57
N LEU A 111 9.60 4.00 4.29
CA LEU A 111 10.30 3.71 3.04
C LEU A 111 11.68 3.12 3.31
N THR A 112 12.20 2.41 2.32
CA THR A 112 13.54 1.83 2.31
C THR A 112 14.24 2.11 0.98
N ILE A 113 15.57 1.98 0.94
CA ILE A 113 16.31 2.05 -0.33
C ILE A 113 15.99 0.79 -1.15
N GLU A 114 15.67 0.97 -2.43
CA GLU A 114 15.53 -0.14 -3.38
C GLU A 114 16.89 -0.44 -4.03
N LYS A 115 17.41 0.52 -4.81
CA LYS A 115 18.76 0.56 -5.39
C LYS A 115 19.14 2.01 -5.70
N LYS A 116 20.44 2.29 -5.78
CA LYS A 116 20.94 3.55 -6.34
C LYS A 116 20.75 3.52 -7.87
N LEU A 117 20.09 4.53 -8.43
CA LEU A 117 19.86 4.60 -9.87
C LEU A 117 21.13 5.09 -10.59
N LEU A 118 21.28 4.70 -11.87
CA LEU A 118 22.36 5.17 -12.73
C LEU A 118 22.36 6.70 -12.91
N SER A 119 21.20 7.33 -12.70
CA SER A 119 21.02 8.78 -12.70
C SER A 119 21.69 9.51 -11.53
N GLY A 120 22.22 8.79 -10.53
CA GLY A 120 22.76 9.36 -9.30
C GLY A 120 21.70 9.60 -8.22
N ASN A 121 20.41 9.53 -8.56
CA ASN A 121 19.29 9.61 -7.63
C ASN A 121 19.16 8.33 -6.78
N MET A 122 18.50 8.47 -5.63
CA MET A 122 18.15 7.37 -4.74
C MET A 122 16.70 6.94 -4.98
N GLY A 123 16.51 5.66 -5.29
CA GLY A 123 15.19 5.03 -5.36
C GLY A 123 14.75 4.56 -3.98
N LEU A 124 13.60 5.05 -3.53
CA LEU A 124 12.94 4.63 -2.30
C LEU A 124 11.69 3.83 -2.62
N THR A 125 11.44 2.75 -1.87
CA THR A 125 10.31 1.83 -2.04
C THR A 125 9.64 1.52 -0.70
N ILE A 126 8.40 1.02 -0.74
CA ILE A 126 7.72 0.52 0.45
C ILE A 126 8.39 -0.83 0.83
N PRO A 127 8.86 -0.99 2.08
CA PRO A 127 9.76 -2.09 2.44
C PRO A 127 9.10 -3.47 2.41
N ASN A 128 7.83 -3.55 2.79
CA ASN A 128 7.11 -4.80 2.95
C ASN A 128 5.58 -4.58 2.89
N PRO A 129 4.79 -5.66 2.72
CA PRO A 129 3.33 -5.57 2.69
C PRO A 129 2.68 -5.02 3.96
N VAL A 130 3.29 -5.23 5.14
CA VAL A 130 2.78 -4.66 6.40
C VAL A 130 2.78 -3.14 6.37
N THR A 131 3.90 -2.54 5.95
CA THR A 131 3.97 -1.09 5.75
C THR A 131 3.05 -0.64 4.61
N GLN A 132 2.90 -1.44 3.56
CA GLN A 132 2.01 -1.14 2.43
C GLN A 132 0.55 -0.98 2.88
N ASN A 133 0.07 -1.79 3.83
CA ASN A 133 -1.27 -1.67 4.37
C ASN A 133 -1.53 -0.29 5.03
N LEU A 134 -0.53 0.35 5.63
CA LEU A 134 -0.67 1.72 6.15
C LEU A 134 -0.96 2.73 5.05
N TYR A 135 -0.28 2.61 3.91
CA TYR A 135 -0.52 3.46 2.74
C TYR A 135 -1.92 3.22 2.19
N ILE A 136 -2.35 1.95 2.11
CA ILE A 136 -3.69 1.56 1.65
C ILE A 136 -4.77 2.10 2.59
N ASP A 137 -4.64 1.92 3.91
CA ASP A 137 -5.60 2.44 4.90
C ASP A 137 -5.65 3.98 4.88
N GLY A 138 -4.51 4.65 4.70
CA GLY A 138 -4.45 6.10 4.49
C GLY A 138 -5.25 6.54 3.26
N LEU A 139 -4.96 5.92 2.11
CA LEU A 139 -5.61 6.20 0.83
C LEU A 139 -7.11 5.89 0.84
N ALA A 140 -7.52 4.78 1.46
CA ALA A 140 -8.93 4.39 1.55
C ALA A 140 -9.79 5.50 2.17
N ARG A 141 -9.29 6.15 3.24
CA ARG A 141 -10.00 7.26 3.89
C ARG A 141 -10.00 8.56 3.08
N TRP A 142 -9.07 8.72 2.13
CA TRP A 142 -9.09 9.89 1.25
C TRP A 142 -9.98 9.69 0.04
N ILE A 143 -9.96 8.49 -0.55
CA ILE A 143 -10.80 8.14 -1.70
C ILE A 143 -12.27 8.17 -1.27
N ILE A 144 -12.56 7.70 -0.05
CA ILE A 144 -13.91 7.63 0.53
C ILE A 144 -13.86 8.16 1.96
N ALA A 145 -14.10 9.47 2.07
CA ALA A 145 -14.01 10.21 3.34
C ALA A 145 -15.12 9.82 4.31
N ASP A 146 -16.34 9.64 3.80
CA ASP A 146 -17.49 9.24 4.61
C ASP A 146 -17.31 7.77 5.10
N PRO A 147 -17.30 7.54 6.42
CA PRO A 147 -17.11 6.20 6.96
C PRO A 147 -18.23 5.22 6.61
N LEU A 148 -19.49 5.67 6.58
CA LEU A 148 -20.64 4.80 6.32
C LEU A 148 -20.66 4.35 4.86
N GLU A 149 -20.39 5.28 3.94
CA GLU A 149 -20.24 4.92 2.53
C GLU A 149 -19.05 3.97 2.35
N ARG A 150 -17.93 4.19 3.05
CA ARG A 150 -16.77 3.30 2.99
C ARG A 150 -17.09 1.88 3.47
N ASP A 151 -17.88 1.72 4.53
CA ASP A 151 -18.31 0.41 5.04
C ASP A 151 -19.14 -0.34 4.00
N MET A 152 -20.02 0.35 3.26
CA MET A 152 -20.75 -0.25 2.13
C MET A 152 -19.81 -0.79 1.05
N GLY A 153 -18.68 -0.10 0.81
CA GLY A 153 -17.63 -0.55 -0.10
C GLY A 153 -16.94 -1.82 0.38
N PHE A 154 -16.63 -1.89 1.68
CA PHE A 154 -16.06 -3.08 2.30
C PHE A 154 -17.02 -4.28 2.28
N ASP A 155 -18.31 -4.07 2.50
CA ASP A 155 -19.33 -5.11 2.38
C ASP A 155 -19.45 -5.65 0.95
N ALA A 156 -19.43 -4.75 -0.04
CA ALA A 156 -19.44 -5.14 -1.45
C ALA A 156 -18.17 -5.93 -1.83
N ALA A 157 -17.00 -5.55 -1.30
CA ALA A 157 -15.75 -6.27 -1.48
C ALA A 157 -15.77 -7.64 -0.77
N ASN A 158 -16.37 -7.76 0.41
CA ASN A 158 -16.56 -9.01 1.12
C ASN A 158 -17.40 -10.01 0.31
N GLN A 159 -18.49 -9.55 -0.31
CA GLN A 159 -19.29 -10.39 -1.21
C GLN A 159 -18.46 -10.90 -2.40
N PHE A 160 -17.57 -10.07 -2.95
CA PHE A 160 -16.67 -10.51 -4.00
C PHE A 160 -15.66 -11.55 -3.49
N LYS A 161 -14.98 -11.30 -2.37
CA LYS A 161 -14.01 -12.23 -1.76
C LYS A 161 -14.61 -13.59 -1.42
N GLN A 162 -15.82 -13.62 -0.84
CA GLN A 162 -16.44 -14.84 -0.34
C GLN A 162 -17.24 -15.59 -1.41
N GLN A 163 -17.99 -14.86 -2.25
CA GLN A 163 -18.96 -15.45 -3.17
C GLN A 163 -18.55 -15.34 -4.64
N GLY A 164 -17.45 -14.64 -4.95
CA GLY A 164 -17.01 -14.37 -6.32
C GLY A 164 -17.91 -13.37 -7.07
N LYS A 165 -18.82 -12.69 -6.37
CA LYS A 165 -19.77 -11.74 -6.98
C LYS A 165 -19.15 -10.35 -7.09
N ILE A 166 -18.61 -10.01 -8.27
CA ILE A 166 -17.99 -8.70 -8.51
C ILE A 166 -19.00 -7.57 -8.76
N ALA A 167 -20.22 -7.90 -9.22
CA ALA A 167 -21.21 -6.90 -9.63
C ALA A 167 -21.57 -5.86 -8.56
N PRO A 168 -21.77 -6.22 -7.27
CA PRO A 168 -22.00 -5.25 -6.20
C PRO A 168 -20.82 -4.28 -6.02
N LEU A 169 -19.59 -4.82 -5.99
CA LEU A 169 -18.36 -4.03 -5.85
C LEU A 169 -18.19 -3.05 -7.02
N ARG A 170 -18.41 -3.53 -8.25
CA ARG A 170 -18.40 -2.67 -9.45
C ARG A 170 -19.41 -1.53 -9.32
N LYS A 171 -20.67 -1.84 -8.98
CA LYS A 171 -21.73 -0.84 -8.86
C LYS A 171 -21.41 0.19 -7.77
N TYR A 172 -20.81 -0.25 -6.67
CA TYR A 172 -20.33 0.65 -5.62
C TYR A 172 -19.25 1.60 -6.13
N ILE A 173 -18.22 1.07 -6.80
CA ILE A 173 -17.12 1.87 -7.36
C ILE A 173 -17.66 2.90 -8.34
N GLU A 174 -18.51 2.50 -9.28
CA GLU A 174 -19.09 3.41 -10.30
C GLU A 174 -19.92 4.55 -9.69
N ASN A 175 -20.71 4.26 -8.66
CA ASN A 175 -21.67 5.23 -8.11
C ASN A 175 -21.10 6.08 -6.96
N ARG A 176 -20.11 5.58 -6.21
CA ARG A 176 -19.62 6.23 -4.99
C ARG A 176 -18.17 6.64 -5.07
N VAL A 177 -17.32 5.80 -5.64
CA VAL A 177 -15.89 6.10 -5.74
C VAL A 177 -15.63 7.00 -6.93
N PHE A 178 -16.18 6.68 -8.10
CA PHE A 178 -15.83 7.44 -9.28
C PHE A 178 -16.19 8.93 -9.18
N PRO A 179 -17.35 9.34 -8.66
CA PRO A 179 -17.66 10.76 -8.51
C PRO A 179 -16.67 11.56 -7.64
N THR A 180 -15.88 10.92 -6.76
CA THR A 180 -14.88 11.61 -5.93
C THR A 180 -13.61 11.97 -6.71
N PHE A 181 -13.36 11.33 -7.85
CA PHE A 181 -12.25 11.67 -8.73
C PHE A 181 -12.63 12.76 -9.73
N HIS A 182 -11.80 13.79 -9.85
CA HIS A 182 -11.89 14.72 -10.96
C HIS A 182 -11.40 14.06 -12.26
N TRP A 183 -12.26 13.31 -12.96
CA TRP A 183 -11.91 12.58 -14.19
C TRP A 183 -11.36 13.43 -15.34
N ARG A 184 -11.47 14.76 -15.26
CA ARG A 184 -10.81 15.69 -16.19
C ARG A 184 -9.30 15.77 -15.97
N ASP A 185 -8.82 15.46 -14.76
CA ASP A 185 -7.41 15.31 -14.47
C ASP A 185 -6.95 13.93 -14.96
N LYS A 186 -6.36 13.90 -16.17
CA LYS A 186 -5.89 12.68 -16.83
C LYS A 186 -4.88 11.89 -16.00
N ARG A 187 -4.29 12.48 -14.95
CA ARG A 187 -3.34 11.82 -14.05
C ARG A 187 -3.95 10.62 -13.30
N TRP A 188 -5.25 10.66 -13.00
CA TRP A 188 -5.92 9.61 -12.20
C TRP A 188 -6.80 8.67 -13.03
N VAL A 189 -6.76 8.79 -14.36
CA VAL A 189 -7.55 7.96 -15.28
C VAL A 189 -6.66 6.88 -15.89
N ASN A 190 -6.31 5.88 -15.08
CA ASN A 190 -5.44 4.77 -15.51
C ASN A 190 -5.70 3.48 -14.71
N GLU A 191 -5.11 2.38 -15.18
CA GLU A 191 -5.09 1.05 -14.53
C GLU A 191 -4.66 1.12 -13.07
N LEU A 192 -3.59 1.88 -12.77
CA LEU A 192 -2.99 1.97 -11.45
C LEU A 192 -3.94 2.61 -10.41
N THR A 193 -4.79 3.53 -10.85
CA THR A 193 -5.80 4.17 -9.99
C THR A 193 -6.91 3.19 -9.66
N ILE A 194 -7.41 2.44 -10.65
CA ILE A 194 -8.40 1.38 -10.41
C ILE A 194 -7.82 0.29 -9.50
N LYS A 195 -6.58 -0.14 -9.76
CA LYS A 195 -5.85 -1.08 -8.90
C LYS A 195 -5.78 -0.58 -7.45
N THR A 196 -5.46 0.70 -7.26
CA THR A 196 -5.42 1.34 -5.92
C THR A 196 -6.77 1.31 -5.23
N ILE A 197 -7.87 1.62 -5.94
CA ILE A 197 -9.23 1.53 -5.39
C ILE A 197 -9.54 0.11 -4.93
N PHE A 198 -9.20 -0.90 -5.74
CA PHE A 198 -9.39 -2.30 -5.37
C PHE A 198 -8.53 -2.69 -4.16
N MET A 199 -7.27 -2.28 -4.09
CA MET A 199 -6.43 -2.52 -2.92
C MET A 199 -7.05 -1.92 -1.65
N CYS A 200 -7.57 -0.70 -1.72
CA CYS A 200 -8.25 -0.05 -0.60
C CYS A 200 -9.48 -0.83 -0.13
N LEU A 201 -10.35 -1.24 -1.07
CA LEU A 201 -11.61 -1.91 -0.75
C LEU A 201 -11.45 -3.38 -0.37
N MET A 202 -10.43 -4.05 -0.89
CA MET A 202 -10.19 -5.48 -0.68
C MET A 202 -9.36 -5.78 0.56
N MET A 203 -8.88 -4.77 1.30
CA MET A 203 -8.05 -4.93 2.50
C MET A 203 -8.70 -5.89 3.51
N ASP A 204 -7.96 -6.92 3.90
CA ASP A 204 -8.42 -8.00 4.79
C ASP A 204 -7.22 -8.73 5.40
N GLU A 205 -6.67 -8.15 6.46
CA GLU A 205 -5.47 -8.66 7.13
C GLU A 205 -5.73 -9.94 7.94
N THR A 206 -7.00 -10.16 8.29
CA THR A 206 -7.45 -11.32 9.08
C THR A 206 -7.41 -12.59 8.26
N ASN A 207 -7.90 -12.54 7.01
CA ASN A 207 -8.11 -13.73 6.19
C ASN A 207 -7.13 -13.88 5.03
N PHE A 208 -6.57 -12.78 4.53
CA PHE A 208 -5.81 -12.76 3.30
C PHE A 208 -4.43 -12.11 3.45
N LEU A 209 -3.49 -12.60 2.66
CA LEU A 209 -2.27 -11.91 2.29
C LEU A 209 -2.53 -11.21 0.96
N MET A 210 -2.55 -9.88 0.98
CA MET A 210 -2.68 -9.06 -0.23
C MET A 210 -1.28 -8.87 -0.83
N ILE A 211 -1.12 -9.25 -2.10
CA ILE A 211 0.14 -9.14 -2.82
C ILE A 211 -0.14 -8.44 -4.16
N SER A 212 0.46 -7.27 -4.34
CA SER A 212 0.49 -6.56 -5.62
C SER A 212 1.66 -7.09 -6.48
N GLU A 213 1.47 -7.19 -7.80
CA GLU A 213 2.51 -7.63 -8.75
C GLU A 213 3.08 -9.03 -8.42
N ARG A 214 2.20 -9.98 -8.08
CA ARG A 214 2.66 -11.31 -7.68
C ARG A 214 3.21 -12.07 -8.90
N GLN A 215 4.51 -12.38 -8.86
CA GLN A 215 5.12 -13.29 -9.82
C GLN A 215 4.59 -14.72 -9.62
N SER A 216 4.12 -15.34 -10.71
CA SER A 216 3.73 -16.74 -10.79
C SER A 216 4.54 -17.44 -11.89
N ARG A 217 4.43 -18.77 -11.97
CA ARG A 217 5.13 -19.57 -12.99
C ARG A 217 4.70 -19.23 -14.42
N SER A 218 3.51 -18.67 -14.61
CA SER A 218 2.89 -18.40 -15.92
C SER A 218 2.72 -16.91 -16.24
N GLY A 219 3.24 -15.99 -15.40
CA GLY A 219 3.06 -14.55 -15.57
C GLY A 219 2.96 -13.80 -14.24
N TYR A 220 2.51 -12.54 -14.31
CA TYR A 220 2.25 -11.69 -13.16
C TYR A 220 0.73 -11.50 -13.01
N ALA A 221 0.25 -11.46 -11.78
CA ALA A 221 -1.11 -11.00 -11.48
C ALA A 221 -1.02 -9.62 -10.82
N ASP A 222 -1.82 -8.67 -11.31
CA ASP A 222 -1.79 -7.30 -10.80
C ASP A 222 -2.11 -7.22 -9.31
N LEU A 223 -3.12 -7.97 -8.85
CA LEU A 223 -3.50 -8.08 -7.44
C LEU A 223 -3.89 -9.50 -7.08
N ALA A 224 -3.29 -10.04 -6.01
CA ALA A 224 -3.57 -11.36 -5.49
C ALA A 224 -3.98 -11.29 -4.02
N MET A 225 -5.17 -11.82 -3.71
CA MET A 225 -5.65 -12.07 -2.36
C MET A 225 -5.47 -13.55 -2.05
N ILE A 226 -4.52 -13.87 -1.18
CA ILE A 226 -4.12 -15.24 -0.90
C ILE A 226 -4.59 -15.61 0.49
N VAL A 227 -5.44 -16.62 0.60
CA VAL A 227 -5.93 -17.06 1.91
C VAL A 227 -4.75 -17.46 2.77
N ARG A 228 -4.69 -16.87 3.96
CA ARG A 228 -3.66 -17.13 4.96
C ARG A 228 -3.60 -18.63 5.29
N PRO A 229 -2.40 -19.21 5.48
CA PRO A 229 -2.25 -20.65 5.73
C PRO A 229 -3.10 -21.14 6.92
N ASP A 230 -3.12 -20.38 8.01
CA ASP A 230 -3.87 -20.64 9.24
C ASP A 230 -5.40 -20.51 9.06
N ARG A 231 -5.86 -19.78 8.04
CA ARG A 231 -7.29 -19.51 7.78
C ARG A 231 -7.91 -20.45 6.74
N ARG A 232 -7.15 -21.43 6.21
CA ARG A 232 -7.61 -22.36 5.17
C ARG A 232 -8.82 -23.20 5.59
N HIS A 233 -9.00 -23.44 6.88
CA HIS A 233 -10.14 -24.18 7.44
C HIS A 233 -11.49 -23.49 7.23
N PHE A 234 -11.52 -22.17 6.97
CA PHE A 234 -12.73 -21.43 6.63
C PHE A 234 -13.19 -21.60 5.17
N HIS A 235 -12.52 -22.45 4.37
CA HIS A 235 -12.88 -22.73 2.98
C HIS A 235 -12.95 -21.49 2.06
N LEU A 236 -12.22 -20.43 2.43
CA LEU A 236 -12.09 -19.21 1.62
C LEU A 236 -11.33 -19.53 0.33
N LYS A 237 -11.63 -18.77 -0.73
CA LYS A 237 -10.97 -18.91 -2.03
C LYS A 237 -9.93 -17.82 -2.22
N ASN A 238 -8.79 -18.17 -2.81
CA ASN A 238 -7.85 -17.15 -3.30
C ASN A 238 -8.53 -16.33 -4.41
N VAL A 239 -8.26 -15.03 -4.46
CA VAL A 239 -8.75 -14.14 -5.53
C VAL A 239 -7.54 -13.62 -6.31
N LEU A 240 -7.61 -13.68 -7.63
CA LEU A 240 -6.63 -13.07 -8.54
C LEU A 240 -7.37 -12.06 -9.40
N ILE A 241 -6.82 -10.86 -9.54
CA ILE A 241 -7.42 -9.77 -10.30
C ILE A 241 -6.35 -9.23 -11.25
N GLU A 242 -6.76 -9.06 -12.50
CA GLU A 242 -5.99 -8.43 -13.56
C GLU A 242 -6.77 -7.21 -14.04
N PHE A 243 -6.10 -6.06 -14.09
CA PHE A 243 -6.65 -4.81 -14.57
C PHE A 243 -6.25 -4.58 -16.04
N LYS A 244 -7.20 -4.09 -16.82
CA LYS A 244 -6.99 -3.71 -18.23
C LYS A 244 -7.72 -2.40 -18.51
N PHE A 245 -6.99 -1.43 -19.06
CA PHE A 245 -7.47 -0.12 -19.43
C PHE A 245 -7.56 -0.03 -20.95
N ILE A 246 -8.79 0.01 -21.44
CA ILE A 246 -9.05 0.18 -22.86
C ILE A 246 -9.06 1.69 -23.15
N LYS A 247 -8.00 2.18 -23.81
CA LYS A 247 -8.00 3.54 -24.35
C LYS A 247 -9.08 3.64 -25.42
N ASN A 248 -9.89 4.70 -25.37
CA ASN A 248 -10.76 5.06 -26.49
C ASN A 248 -9.90 5.40 -27.72
N LYS A 249 -9.55 4.40 -28.52
CA LYS A 249 -9.27 4.65 -29.94
C LYS A 249 -10.64 4.96 -30.55
N LYS A 250 -10.82 6.24 -30.94
CA LYS A 250 -11.86 6.75 -31.86
C LYS A 250 -12.99 5.73 -32.14
N PHE A 251 -14.06 5.81 -31.35
CA PHE A 251 -15.39 5.47 -31.88
C PHE A 251 -15.78 6.60 -32.85
N GLU A 252 -15.06 6.71 -33.97
CA GLU A 252 -15.51 7.45 -35.15
C GLU A 252 -16.40 6.47 -35.92
N ASN A 253 -17.71 6.55 -35.66
CA ASN A 253 -18.73 6.11 -36.60
C ASN A 253 -18.82 7.13 -37.73
#